data_AF-A0A3B3D0W2-F1
#
_entry.id   AF-A0A3B3D0W2-F1
#
_cell.length_a   1.000
_cell.length_b   1.000
_cell.length_c   1.000
_cell.angle_alpha   90.00
_cell.angle_beta   90.00
_cell.angle_gamma   90.00
#
_symmetry.space_group_name_H-M   'P 1'
#
loop_
_entity.id
_entity.type
_entity.pdbx_description
1 polymer ?
#
loop_
_entity_poly.entity_id
_entity_poly.type
_entity_poly.pdbx_seq_one_letter_code
_entity_poly.pdbx_strand_id
1 'polypeptide(L)'
;MDFVKNFVLTSFKLNEDKWKKCLSAEDKKKVLEEFLDSEENLMLCVSVNAAGDLAPSPEYSCGSDRKVLFKKKKKIKLTGENIRRSVLVGNLSPALQDQVSNLHQVNSGLKLSDKYVLQRKSQKIIAFQNNLHQLSGRINGRTILVYPVNFEKVEQAALEMDKQKPLKDKSLTVILETTVVNWSHQLDPILQINSPTLQEGSPALYSELHFWEHSVPFIYLTENLELPGMKNHIDPLMVTVCLVWANSRYPRYKSHFIFLLREIGGLLIKQAQVYLDPDKLLSEDASDSLRRLQKSLDILQLYRNSYENHGANLTKYKKAGIPLEPWSFDPTQVFLELDRFTVRLKTIKVGMQSDDLEFDMKIKKLHLQFLDAYKVFTEKAADKCVDMIHKEFEVAAKELTEKTDDIYQQIGTIFCCVFDNASVPCNAFKTVKMFGSLLEHPLIAADAKGKFSSLLNMFDTELNRHKLLFNQHMERLHYFVPIHRSFPPVAGELQWAKNLKEQIQVFFSNLKSVPHM
;
A
#
# COMPACT_ATOMS: atom_id res chain seq x y z
N MET A 1 -3.76 -13.04 -47.28
CA MET A 1 -3.03 -13.63 -46.13
C MET A 1 -2.39 -12.57 -45.21
N ASP A 2 -1.95 -11.42 -45.73
CA ASP A 2 -1.12 -10.45 -44.97
C ASP A 2 -1.76 -9.90 -43.69
N PHE A 3 -3.09 -9.77 -43.65
CA PHE A 3 -3.79 -9.37 -42.43
C PHE A 3 -3.57 -10.35 -41.28
N VAL A 4 -3.69 -11.66 -41.55
CA VAL A 4 -3.47 -12.72 -40.55
C VAL A 4 -1.99 -12.75 -40.16
N LYS A 5 -1.08 -12.68 -41.16
CA LYS A 5 0.38 -12.62 -40.95
C LYS A 5 0.76 -11.51 -39.97
N ASN A 6 0.37 -10.27 -40.27
CA ASN A 6 0.77 -9.09 -39.50
C ASN A 6 0.24 -9.17 -38.07
N PHE A 7 -1.01 -9.63 -37.89
CA PHE A 7 -1.60 -9.74 -36.57
C PHE A 7 -0.94 -10.83 -35.72
N VAL A 8 -0.65 -12.00 -36.32
CA VAL A 8 0.03 -13.12 -35.63
C VAL A 8 1.45 -12.75 -35.23
N LEU A 9 2.23 -12.16 -36.14
CA LEU A 9 3.62 -11.75 -35.86
C LEU A 9 3.69 -10.68 -34.78
N THR A 10 2.80 -9.68 -34.83
CA THR A 10 2.73 -8.62 -33.81
C THR A 10 2.29 -9.18 -32.46
N SER A 11 1.27 -10.04 -32.44
CA SER A 11 0.71 -10.60 -31.21
C SER A 11 1.69 -11.53 -30.48
N PHE A 12 2.49 -12.29 -31.21
CA PHE A 12 3.48 -13.20 -30.63
C PHE A 12 4.89 -12.62 -30.55
N LYS A 13 5.13 -11.39 -31.04
CA LYS A 13 6.45 -10.75 -31.16
C LYS A 13 7.46 -11.67 -31.87
N LEU A 14 7.05 -12.24 -33.01
CA LEU A 14 7.86 -13.16 -33.81
C LEU A 14 8.38 -12.50 -35.10
N ASN A 15 9.51 -13.00 -35.60
CA ASN A 15 10.10 -12.56 -36.86
C ASN A 15 9.41 -13.21 -38.08
N GLU A 16 9.53 -12.59 -39.26
CA GLU A 16 8.91 -13.08 -40.49
C GLU A 16 9.32 -14.51 -40.89
N ASP A 17 10.53 -14.94 -40.52
CA ASP A 17 11.05 -16.26 -40.87
C ASP A 17 10.21 -17.40 -40.28
N LYS A 18 9.62 -17.18 -39.10
CA LYS A 18 8.70 -18.14 -38.46
C LYS A 18 7.39 -18.27 -39.23
N TRP A 19 6.93 -17.19 -39.87
CA TRP A 19 5.77 -17.23 -40.77
C TRP A 19 6.10 -17.95 -42.07
N LYS A 20 7.27 -17.68 -42.67
CA LYS A 20 7.75 -18.39 -43.88
C LYS A 20 7.87 -19.89 -43.64
N LYS A 21 8.42 -20.31 -42.49
CA LYS A 21 8.49 -21.72 -42.05
C LYS A 21 7.10 -22.35 -41.84
N CYS A 22 6.11 -21.56 -41.41
CA CYS A 22 4.74 -22.04 -41.29
C CYS A 22 4.10 -22.27 -42.67
N LEU A 23 4.36 -21.38 -43.64
CA LEU A 23 3.85 -21.50 -45.01
C LEU A 23 4.55 -22.60 -45.82
N SER A 24 5.78 -22.98 -45.47
CA SER A 24 6.47 -24.09 -46.14
C SER A 24 5.93 -25.47 -45.78
N ALA A 25 5.09 -25.56 -44.73
CA ALA A 25 4.38 -26.78 -44.39
C ALA A 25 2.99 -26.77 -45.06
N GLU A 26 2.79 -27.61 -46.07
CA GLU A 26 1.58 -27.60 -46.91
C GLU A 26 0.30 -27.76 -46.09
N ASP A 27 0.30 -28.64 -45.08
CA ASP A 27 -0.85 -28.87 -44.21
C ASP A 27 -1.26 -27.61 -43.43
N LYS A 28 -0.28 -26.82 -42.96
CA LYS A 28 -0.54 -25.59 -42.20
C LYS A 28 -1.00 -24.45 -43.09
N LYS A 29 -0.43 -24.38 -44.29
CA LYS A 29 -0.82 -23.40 -45.32
C LYS A 29 -2.26 -23.64 -45.78
N LYS A 30 -2.64 -24.91 -46.01
CA LYS A 30 -3.99 -25.30 -46.41
C LYS A 30 -5.04 -24.84 -45.40
N VAL A 31 -4.81 -25.00 -44.09
CA VAL A 31 -5.73 -24.51 -43.04
C VAL A 31 -5.94 -23.00 -43.10
N LEU A 32 -4.89 -22.23 -43.39
CA LEU A 32 -4.98 -20.76 -43.51
C LEU A 32 -5.76 -20.34 -44.77
N GLU A 33 -5.55 -21.02 -45.88
CA GLU A 33 -6.28 -20.77 -47.15
C GLU A 33 -7.75 -21.18 -47.02
N GLU A 34 -8.03 -22.34 -46.43
CA GLU A 34 -9.39 -22.80 -46.16
C GLU A 34 -10.18 -21.81 -45.28
N PHE A 35 -9.55 -21.16 -44.30
CA PHE A 35 -10.22 -20.10 -43.53
C PHE A 35 -10.55 -18.87 -44.40
N LEU A 36 -9.73 -18.50 -45.38
CA LEU A 36 -10.01 -17.33 -46.23
C LEU A 36 -11.07 -17.66 -47.28
N ASP A 37 -10.96 -18.84 -47.92
CA ASP A 37 -11.69 -19.18 -49.14
C ASP A 37 -13.00 -19.93 -48.90
N SER A 38 -13.14 -20.64 -47.76
CA SER A 38 -14.38 -21.35 -47.39
C SER A 38 -15.36 -20.44 -46.68
N GLU A 39 -16.64 -20.47 -47.07
CA GLU A 39 -17.72 -19.72 -46.40
C GLU A 39 -18.16 -20.37 -45.09
N GLU A 40 -17.93 -21.68 -44.95
CA GLU A 40 -18.34 -22.49 -43.81
C GLU A 40 -17.31 -22.49 -42.68
N ASN A 41 -16.02 -22.30 -42.99
CA ASN A 41 -14.97 -22.20 -41.98
C ASN A 41 -14.99 -20.81 -41.34
N LEU A 42 -15.68 -20.71 -40.20
CA LEU A 42 -15.86 -19.46 -39.48
C LEU A 42 -14.74 -19.15 -38.49
N MET A 43 -13.90 -20.13 -38.16
CA MET A 43 -12.90 -20.04 -37.09
C MET A 43 -11.51 -20.41 -37.60
N LEU A 44 -10.51 -19.66 -37.12
CA LEU A 44 -9.10 -19.99 -37.24
C LEU A 44 -8.42 -19.67 -35.92
N CYS A 45 -7.70 -20.64 -35.35
CA CYS A 45 -6.89 -20.49 -34.16
C CYS A 45 -5.42 -20.66 -34.55
N VAL A 46 -4.56 -19.70 -34.21
CA VAL A 46 -3.12 -19.81 -34.41
C VAL A 46 -2.46 -19.89 -33.04
N SER A 47 -1.71 -20.96 -32.80
CA SER A 47 -0.98 -21.20 -31.55
C SER A 47 0.52 -21.29 -31.78
N VAL A 48 1.29 -21.11 -30.72
CA VAL A 48 2.74 -21.36 -30.70
C VAL A 48 3.00 -22.62 -29.89
N ASN A 49 3.65 -23.61 -30.50
CA ASN A 49 4.02 -24.85 -29.80
C ASN A 49 5.24 -24.65 -28.88
N ALA A 50 5.59 -25.65 -28.07
CA ALA A 50 6.73 -25.59 -27.16
C ALA A 50 8.07 -25.31 -27.86
N ALA A 51 8.20 -25.67 -29.14
CA ALA A 51 9.38 -25.39 -29.98
C ALA A 51 9.40 -23.97 -30.59
N GLY A 52 8.40 -23.13 -30.28
CA GLY A 52 8.30 -21.77 -30.80
C GLY A 52 7.91 -21.67 -32.28
N ASP A 53 7.26 -22.71 -32.83
CA ASP A 53 6.74 -22.74 -34.20
C ASP A 53 5.22 -22.52 -34.22
N LEU A 54 4.73 -21.90 -35.30
CA LEU A 54 3.31 -21.62 -35.50
C LEU A 54 2.52 -22.88 -35.88
N ALA A 55 1.36 -23.05 -35.27
CA ALA A 55 0.42 -24.13 -35.53
C ALA A 55 -1.00 -23.57 -35.71
N PRO A 56 -1.45 -23.38 -36.97
CA PRO A 56 -2.83 -23.01 -37.28
C PRO A 56 -3.77 -24.22 -37.18
N SER A 57 -4.98 -24.02 -36.65
CA SER A 57 -6.04 -25.02 -36.56
C SER A 57 -7.41 -24.39 -36.82
N PRO A 58 -8.36 -25.12 -37.45
CA PRO A 58 -9.73 -24.64 -37.65
C PRO A 58 -10.55 -24.64 -36.35
N GLU A 59 -10.13 -25.45 -35.37
CA GLU A 59 -10.79 -25.61 -34.08
C GLU A 59 -9.93 -25.09 -32.92
N TYR A 60 -10.60 -24.74 -31.82
CA TYR A 60 -9.94 -24.39 -30.58
C TYR A 60 -9.51 -25.66 -29.83
N SER A 61 -8.21 -25.79 -29.55
CA SER A 61 -7.68 -26.84 -28.68
C SER A 61 -7.47 -26.33 -27.24
N CYS A 62 -7.40 -27.22 -26.25
CA CYS A 62 -6.95 -26.88 -24.90
C CYS A 62 -5.45 -27.23 -24.76
N GLY A 63 -4.63 -26.40 -24.09
CA GLY A 63 -3.27 -26.78 -23.68
C GLY A 63 -2.05 -26.08 -24.31
N SER A 64 -2.20 -24.92 -24.97
CA SER A 64 -1.02 -24.11 -25.35
C SER A 64 -1.13 -22.68 -24.85
N ASP A 65 -0.02 -22.13 -24.37
CA ASP A 65 -0.03 -20.91 -23.57
C ASP A 65 -0.27 -19.61 -24.37
N ARG A 66 -0.13 -19.61 -25.69
CA ARG A 66 -0.30 -18.39 -26.50
C ARG A 66 -1.12 -18.69 -27.76
N LYS A 67 -2.30 -18.06 -27.87
CA LYS A 67 -3.24 -18.28 -28.99
C LYS A 67 -3.85 -16.97 -29.49
N VAL A 68 -3.94 -16.85 -30.82
CA VAL A 68 -4.71 -15.80 -31.50
C VAL A 68 -5.87 -16.44 -32.22
N LEU A 69 -7.08 -15.93 -31.99
CA LEU A 69 -8.32 -16.41 -32.56
C LEU A 69 -8.85 -15.42 -33.60
N PHE A 70 -9.24 -15.95 -34.75
CA PHE A 70 -9.94 -15.23 -35.82
C PHE A 70 -11.32 -15.86 -36.01
N LYS A 71 -12.37 -15.04 -35.92
CA LYS A 71 -13.76 -15.46 -36.13
C LYS A 71 -14.46 -14.61 -37.16
N LYS A 72 -15.05 -15.23 -38.20
CA LYS A 72 -15.90 -14.52 -39.15
C LYS A 72 -17.22 -14.12 -38.49
N LYS A 73 -17.65 -12.88 -38.71
CA LYS A 73 -18.94 -12.36 -38.22
C LYS A 73 -20.14 -12.94 -38.98
N LYS A 74 -19.93 -13.35 -40.23
CA LYS A 74 -20.92 -13.92 -41.16
C LYS A 74 -20.27 -15.02 -42.01
N LYS A 75 -21.06 -15.94 -42.55
CA LYS A 75 -20.61 -16.95 -43.52
C LYS A 75 -20.30 -16.29 -44.87
N ILE A 76 -19.06 -15.86 -45.06
CA ILE A 76 -18.59 -15.18 -46.27
C ILE A 76 -17.13 -15.52 -46.57
N LYS A 77 -16.75 -15.44 -47.85
CA LYS A 77 -15.34 -15.48 -48.28
C LYS A 77 -14.63 -14.19 -47.89
N LEU A 78 -13.39 -14.31 -47.45
CA LEU A 78 -12.59 -13.17 -47.01
C LEU A 78 -11.71 -12.67 -48.15
N THR A 79 -11.86 -11.39 -48.49
CA THR A 79 -11.04 -10.67 -49.45
C THR A 79 -10.19 -9.62 -48.73
N GLY A 80 -9.16 -9.09 -49.41
CA GLY A 80 -8.29 -8.05 -48.83
C GLY A 80 -9.05 -6.83 -48.32
N GLU A 81 -10.19 -6.50 -48.92
CA GLU A 81 -11.00 -5.33 -48.58
C GLU A 81 -12.00 -5.59 -47.43
N ASN A 82 -12.54 -6.81 -47.33
CA ASN A 82 -13.59 -7.12 -46.36
C ASN A 82 -13.07 -7.67 -45.03
N ILE A 83 -11.83 -8.21 -45.00
CA ILE A 83 -11.31 -8.99 -43.87
C ILE A 83 -11.26 -8.19 -42.57
N ARG A 84 -10.89 -6.91 -42.64
CA ARG A 84 -10.79 -6.02 -41.46
C ARG A 84 -12.13 -5.75 -40.78
N ARG A 85 -13.23 -5.70 -41.55
CA ARG A 85 -14.57 -5.40 -41.02
C ARG A 85 -15.32 -6.68 -40.64
N SER A 86 -14.99 -7.79 -41.29
CA SER A 86 -15.74 -9.04 -41.24
C SER A 86 -15.17 -10.07 -40.27
N VAL A 87 -13.94 -9.89 -39.81
CA VAL A 87 -13.27 -10.81 -38.86
C VAL A 87 -13.14 -10.15 -37.49
N LEU A 88 -13.54 -10.87 -36.46
CA LEU A 88 -13.22 -10.59 -35.06
C LEU A 88 -11.89 -11.24 -34.73
N VAL A 89 -10.98 -10.48 -34.15
CA VAL A 89 -9.66 -10.97 -33.75
C VAL A 89 -9.52 -10.82 -32.24
N GLY A 90 -9.07 -11.88 -31.58
CA GLY A 90 -8.84 -11.89 -30.13
C GLY A 90 -7.53 -12.57 -29.79
N ASN A 91 -6.77 -11.99 -28.87
CA ASN A 91 -5.62 -12.65 -28.24
C ASN A 91 -6.11 -13.31 -26.94
N LEU A 92 -5.83 -14.60 -26.76
CA LEU A 92 -6.23 -15.34 -25.58
C LEU A 92 -5.02 -15.53 -24.67
N SER A 93 -5.11 -14.99 -23.46
CA SER A 93 -4.15 -15.27 -22.38
C SER A 93 -4.23 -16.75 -21.99
N PRO A 94 -3.09 -17.38 -21.61
CA PRO A 94 -3.05 -18.76 -21.10
C PRO A 94 -3.91 -18.97 -19.85
N ALA A 95 -4.02 -17.95 -19.00
CA ALA A 95 -4.73 -18.05 -17.74
C ALA A 95 -6.20 -17.68 -17.91
N LEU A 96 -7.10 -18.57 -17.48
CA LEU A 96 -8.55 -18.29 -17.40
C LEU A 96 -8.84 -17.01 -16.59
N GLN A 97 -8.01 -16.74 -15.58
CA GLN A 97 -8.09 -15.56 -14.72
C GLN A 97 -7.87 -14.26 -15.49
N ASP A 98 -6.88 -14.18 -16.37
CA ASP A 98 -6.62 -13.00 -17.20
C ASP A 98 -7.75 -12.76 -18.22
N GLN A 99 -8.36 -13.83 -18.73
CA GLN A 99 -9.50 -13.72 -19.65
C GLN A 99 -10.73 -13.12 -18.95
N VAL A 100 -10.95 -13.47 -17.68
CA VAL A 100 -12.00 -12.88 -16.84
C VAL A 100 -11.71 -11.41 -16.52
N SER A 101 -10.47 -11.07 -16.18
CA SER A 101 -10.04 -9.67 -15.96
C SER A 101 -10.22 -8.80 -17.20
N ASN A 102 -9.85 -9.31 -18.38
CA ASN A 102 -10.01 -8.60 -19.65
C ASN A 102 -11.48 -8.36 -20.02
N LEU A 103 -12.38 -9.31 -19.72
CA LEU A 103 -13.81 -9.13 -19.93
C LEU A 103 -14.40 -8.01 -19.05
N HIS A 104 -13.89 -7.84 -17.83
CA HIS A 104 -14.28 -6.73 -16.95
C HIS A 104 -13.83 -5.37 -17.51
N GLN A 105 -12.59 -5.27 -18.01
CA GLN A 105 -12.03 -4.03 -18.57
C GLN A 105 -12.74 -3.57 -19.84
N VAL A 106 -13.19 -4.51 -20.69
CA VAL A 106 -13.95 -4.18 -21.91
C VAL A 106 -15.37 -3.70 -21.58
N ASN A 107 -15.98 -4.20 -20.51
CA ASN A 107 -17.32 -3.80 -20.10
C ASN A 107 -17.38 -2.39 -19.52
N SER A 108 -16.34 -1.91 -18.84
CA SER A 108 -16.30 -0.53 -18.32
C SER A 108 -16.19 0.53 -19.43
N GLY A 109 -15.70 0.13 -20.62
CA GLY A 109 -15.60 1.01 -21.80
C GLY A 109 -16.87 1.14 -22.65
N LEU A 110 -17.86 0.26 -22.47
CA LEU A 110 -19.10 0.26 -23.27
C LEU A 110 -20.10 1.30 -22.72
N LYS A 111 -19.91 2.58 -23.06
CA LYS A 111 -20.93 3.63 -22.90
C LYS A 111 -22.10 3.39 -23.86
N LEU A 112 -23.04 2.52 -23.47
CA LEU A 112 -24.31 2.32 -24.18
C LEU A 112 -25.41 3.18 -23.55
N SER A 113 -26.11 3.94 -24.39
CA SER A 113 -26.95 5.08 -24.05
C SER A 113 -28.33 4.78 -23.42
N ASP A 114 -28.69 3.52 -23.15
CA ASP A 114 -30.05 3.16 -22.68
C ASP A 114 -30.10 2.43 -21.33
N LYS A 115 -30.56 3.15 -20.31
CA LYS A 115 -30.62 2.76 -18.87
C LYS A 115 -31.42 1.48 -18.58
N TYR A 116 -32.46 1.18 -19.35
CA TYR A 116 -33.35 0.02 -19.11
C TYR A 116 -32.85 -1.28 -19.76
N VAL A 117 -32.19 -1.18 -20.92
CA VAL A 117 -31.55 -2.33 -21.59
C VAL A 117 -30.26 -2.73 -20.83
N LEU A 118 -29.58 -1.74 -20.23
CA LEU A 118 -28.44 -1.93 -19.34
C LEU A 118 -28.75 -2.87 -18.16
N GLN A 119 -29.88 -2.70 -17.47
CA GLN A 119 -30.18 -3.47 -16.25
C GLN A 119 -30.44 -4.97 -16.51
N ARG A 120 -31.09 -5.32 -17.63
CA ARG A 120 -31.32 -6.73 -17.99
C ARG A 120 -30.09 -7.40 -18.61
N LYS A 121 -29.28 -6.66 -19.37
CA LYS A 121 -28.03 -7.19 -19.94
C LYS A 121 -26.93 -7.29 -18.88
N SER A 122 -26.84 -6.33 -17.94
CA SER A 122 -25.90 -6.37 -16.82
C SER A 122 -26.16 -7.54 -15.89
N GLN A 123 -27.41 -7.89 -15.59
CA GLN A 123 -27.74 -9.06 -14.77
C GLN A 123 -27.26 -10.37 -15.39
N LYS A 124 -27.43 -10.55 -16.71
CA LYS A 124 -26.93 -11.73 -17.42
C LYS A 124 -25.40 -11.75 -17.50
N ILE A 125 -24.77 -10.59 -17.62
CA ILE A 125 -23.31 -10.43 -17.61
C ILE A 125 -22.75 -10.75 -16.22
N ILE A 126 -23.34 -10.21 -15.15
CA ILE A 126 -22.97 -10.48 -13.76
C ILE A 126 -23.17 -11.96 -13.45
N ALA A 127 -24.30 -12.56 -13.87
CA ALA A 127 -24.52 -14.01 -13.71
C ALA A 127 -23.48 -14.85 -14.47
N PHE A 128 -23.11 -14.45 -15.69
CA PHE A 128 -22.07 -15.11 -16.47
C PHE A 128 -20.69 -14.97 -15.84
N GLN A 129 -20.34 -13.77 -15.37
CA GLN A 129 -19.12 -13.51 -14.59
C GLN A 129 -19.09 -14.37 -13.34
N ASN A 130 -20.17 -14.41 -12.57
CA ASN A 130 -20.29 -15.22 -11.37
C ASN A 130 -20.12 -16.72 -11.66
N ASN A 131 -20.60 -17.21 -12.80
CA ASN A 131 -20.39 -18.60 -13.23
C ASN A 131 -18.94 -18.85 -13.66
N LEU A 132 -18.31 -17.94 -14.40
CA LEU A 132 -16.90 -18.06 -14.79
C LEU A 132 -15.98 -18.03 -13.56
N HIS A 133 -16.26 -17.17 -12.59
CA HIS A 133 -15.53 -17.13 -11.33
C HIS A 133 -15.72 -18.43 -10.54
N GLN A 134 -16.94 -18.95 -10.41
CA GLN A 134 -17.17 -20.25 -9.76
C GLN A 134 -16.41 -21.39 -10.45
N LEU A 135 -16.38 -21.42 -11.79
CA LEU A 135 -15.66 -22.44 -12.55
C LEU A 135 -14.13 -22.30 -12.41
N SER A 136 -13.61 -21.07 -12.47
CA SER A 136 -12.20 -20.76 -12.22
C SER A 136 -11.78 -21.19 -10.81
N GLY A 137 -12.61 -20.89 -9.81
CA GLY A 137 -12.42 -21.35 -8.44
C GLY A 137 -12.35 -22.87 -8.37
N ARG A 138 -13.35 -23.58 -8.91
CA ARG A 138 -13.40 -25.06 -8.88
C ARG A 138 -12.18 -25.70 -9.54
N ILE A 139 -11.69 -25.14 -10.66
CA ILE A 139 -10.49 -25.63 -11.36
C ILE A 139 -9.24 -25.45 -10.49
N ASN A 140 -9.18 -24.40 -9.68
CA ASN A 140 -8.05 -24.10 -8.78
C ASN A 140 -8.23 -24.65 -7.36
N GLY A 141 -9.24 -25.50 -7.11
CA GLY A 141 -9.54 -26.05 -5.79
C GLY A 141 -10.09 -25.05 -4.78
N ARG A 142 -10.66 -23.92 -5.24
CA ARG A 142 -11.18 -22.82 -4.41
C ARG A 142 -12.69 -22.66 -4.58
N THR A 143 -13.40 -22.39 -3.50
CA THR A 143 -14.81 -21.99 -3.57
C THR A 143 -14.92 -20.48 -3.64
N ILE A 144 -15.42 -19.96 -4.75
CA ILE A 144 -15.62 -18.52 -4.95
C ILE A 144 -17.09 -18.18 -4.77
N LEU A 145 -17.40 -17.35 -3.76
CA LEU A 145 -18.75 -16.86 -3.51
C LEU A 145 -19.14 -15.79 -4.51
N VAL A 146 -20.39 -15.86 -4.93
CA VAL A 146 -20.95 -15.06 -6.00
C VAL A 146 -21.25 -13.63 -5.54
N TYR A 147 -20.85 -12.62 -6.34
CA TYR A 147 -21.28 -11.23 -6.13
C TYR A 147 -22.80 -11.13 -6.32
N PRO A 148 -23.54 -10.54 -5.37
CA PRO A 148 -24.99 -10.60 -5.41
C PRO A 148 -25.57 -9.66 -6.47
N VAL A 149 -26.54 -10.17 -7.22
CA VAL A 149 -27.20 -9.40 -8.27
C VAL A 149 -27.99 -8.25 -7.63
N ASN A 150 -27.76 -7.01 -8.10
CA ASN A 150 -28.35 -5.77 -7.59
C ASN A 150 -27.83 -5.28 -6.21
N PHE A 151 -26.63 -5.72 -5.76
CA PHE A 151 -26.04 -5.24 -4.51
C PHE A 151 -25.72 -3.72 -4.51
N GLU A 152 -25.59 -3.09 -5.69
CA GLU A 152 -25.52 -1.63 -5.85
C GLU A 152 -26.67 -0.89 -5.14
N LYS A 153 -27.87 -1.49 -5.07
CA LYS A 153 -29.00 -0.92 -4.32
C LYS A 153 -28.78 -0.95 -2.82
N VAL A 154 -28.12 -1.98 -2.31
CA VAL A 154 -27.74 -2.11 -0.90
C VAL A 154 -26.65 -1.10 -0.56
N GLU A 155 -25.69 -0.89 -1.46
CA GLU A 155 -24.63 0.10 -1.32
C GLU A 155 -25.15 1.54 -1.34
N GLN A 156 -26.04 1.86 -2.28
CA GLN A 156 -26.74 3.16 -2.32
C GLN A 156 -27.61 3.38 -1.08
N ALA A 157 -28.34 2.36 -0.65
CA ALA A 157 -29.12 2.43 0.57
C ALA A 157 -28.25 2.63 1.81
N ALA A 158 -27.08 1.99 1.89
CA ALA A 158 -26.12 2.18 2.97
C ALA A 158 -25.58 3.62 3.01
N LEU A 159 -25.29 4.22 1.86
CA LEU A 159 -24.90 5.63 1.74
C LEU A 159 -26.03 6.61 2.15
N GLU A 160 -27.30 6.23 1.94
CA GLU A 160 -28.46 7.04 2.34
C GLU A 160 -28.81 6.89 3.84
N MET A 161 -28.44 5.80 4.50
CA MET A 161 -28.64 5.62 5.94
C MET A 161 -27.79 6.57 6.80
N ASP A 162 -26.68 7.06 6.27
CA ASP A 162 -25.85 8.10 6.90
C ASP A 162 -26.64 9.43 7.10
N LYS A 163 -27.75 9.60 6.37
CA LYS A 163 -28.69 10.73 6.48
C LYS A 163 -29.89 10.46 7.41
N GLN A 164 -29.78 9.49 8.33
CA GLN A 164 -30.81 9.13 9.32
C GLN A 164 -32.19 8.74 8.76
N LYS A 165 -32.28 8.19 7.54
CA LYS A 165 -33.53 7.58 7.06
C LYS A 165 -33.55 6.08 7.37
N PRO A 166 -34.60 5.55 8.04
CA PRO A 166 -34.72 4.12 8.27
C PRO A 166 -34.99 3.38 6.95
N LEU A 167 -34.24 2.30 6.72
CA LEU A 167 -34.41 1.44 5.54
C LEU A 167 -35.75 0.69 5.64
N LYS A 168 -36.74 1.09 4.81
CA LYS A 168 -38.05 0.41 4.70
C LYS A 168 -38.23 -0.36 3.39
N ASP A 169 -37.17 -0.52 2.60
CA ASP A 169 -37.27 -1.19 1.31
C ASP A 169 -37.20 -2.72 1.47
N LYS A 170 -38.36 -3.37 1.32
CA LYS A 170 -38.49 -4.84 1.34
C LYS A 170 -37.65 -5.50 0.25
N SER A 171 -37.35 -4.81 -0.86
CA SER A 171 -36.54 -5.36 -1.95
C SER A 171 -35.08 -5.59 -1.55
N LEU A 172 -34.52 -4.73 -0.70
CA LEU A 172 -33.16 -4.87 -0.17
C LEU A 172 -33.05 -6.07 0.78
N THR A 173 -34.10 -6.29 1.57
CA THR A 173 -34.19 -7.45 2.44
C THR A 173 -34.19 -8.75 1.63
N VAL A 174 -34.96 -8.79 0.53
CA VAL A 174 -35.00 -9.95 -0.36
C VAL A 174 -33.65 -10.16 -1.05
N ILE A 175 -32.96 -9.08 -1.47
CA ILE A 175 -31.62 -9.17 -2.05
C ILE A 175 -30.64 -9.77 -1.02
N LEU A 176 -30.62 -9.27 0.20
CA LEU A 176 -29.75 -9.76 1.28
C LEU A 176 -30.09 -11.21 1.68
N GLU A 177 -31.37 -11.55 1.85
CA GLU A 177 -31.79 -12.91 2.16
C GLU A 177 -31.41 -13.89 1.05
N THR A 178 -31.67 -13.55 -0.21
CA THR A 178 -31.31 -14.39 -1.36
C THR A 178 -29.78 -14.53 -1.46
N THR A 179 -29.03 -13.50 -1.09
CA THR A 179 -27.56 -13.53 -1.04
C THR A 179 -27.06 -14.53 -0.01
N VAL A 180 -27.54 -14.39 1.24
CA VAL A 180 -27.16 -15.26 2.36
C VAL A 180 -27.57 -16.71 2.09
N VAL A 181 -28.76 -16.93 1.51
CA VAL A 181 -29.25 -18.27 1.14
C VAL A 181 -28.42 -18.89 0.02
N ASN A 182 -28.05 -18.12 -1.02
CA ASN A 182 -27.18 -18.61 -2.08
C ASN A 182 -25.77 -18.92 -1.55
N TRP A 183 -25.23 -18.08 -0.66
CA TRP A 183 -23.96 -18.37 0.00
C TRP A 183 -24.05 -19.63 0.86
N SER A 184 -25.12 -19.83 1.64
CA SER A 184 -25.28 -21.04 2.46
C SER A 184 -25.36 -22.31 1.61
N HIS A 185 -26.09 -22.30 0.50
CA HIS A 185 -26.17 -23.47 -0.39
C HIS A 185 -24.86 -23.77 -1.12
N GLN A 186 -24.04 -22.75 -1.38
CA GLN A 186 -22.69 -22.95 -1.93
C GLN A 186 -21.72 -23.53 -0.89
N LEU A 187 -22.04 -23.43 0.41
CA LEU A 187 -21.27 -23.99 1.51
C LEU A 187 -21.69 -25.42 1.87
N ASP A 188 -22.95 -25.81 1.63
CA ASP A 188 -23.49 -27.12 1.97
C ASP A 188 -22.62 -28.33 1.50
N PRO A 189 -22.11 -28.39 0.25
CA PRO A 189 -21.29 -29.53 -0.21
C PRO A 189 -19.91 -29.59 0.46
N ILE A 190 -19.39 -28.45 0.91
CA ILE A 190 -18.07 -28.32 1.55
C ILE A 190 -18.18 -28.71 3.02
N LEU A 191 -19.31 -28.38 3.65
CA LEU A 191 -19.64 -28.75 5.02
C LEU A 191 -19.98 -30.24 5.17
N GLN A 192 -20.52 -30.89 4.12
CA GLN A 192 -20.84 -32.32 4.14
C GLN A 192 -19.63 -33.27 4.08
N ILE A 193 -18.45 -32.78 3.68
CA ILE A 193 -17.21 -33.59 3.69
C ILE A 193 -16.76 -33.91 5.13
N ASN A 194 -17.28 -33.20 6.14
CA ASN A 194 -16.76 -33.25 7.51
C ASN A 194 -17.86 -33.49 8.57
N SER A 195 -18.00 -34.75 9.02
CA SER A 195 -18.40 -35.13 10.40
C SER A 195 -18.11 -36.61 10.63
N PRO A 196 -17.69 -37.08 11.83
CA PRO A 196 -17.35 -36.37 13.08
C PRO A 196 -16.03 -36.87 13.74
N THR A 197 -15.04 -36.01 13.92
CA THR A 197 -14.09 -36.13 15.04
C THR A 197 -13.37 -34.79 15.21
N LEU A 198 -13.94 -33.94 16.07
CA LEU A 198 -13.31 -32.71 16.52
C LEU A 198 -12.33 -33.08 17.64
N GLN A 199 -11.06 -33.28 17.27
CA GLN A 199 -9.94 -33.08 18.18
C GLN A 199 -9.22 -31.78 17.76
N GLU A 200 -8.92 -30.97 18.76
CA GLU A 200 -8.18 -29.71 18.65
C GLU A 200 -6.89 -29.94 17.84
N GLY A 201 -6.73 -29.19 16.74
CA GLY A 201 -5.53 -29.25 15.88
C GLY A 201 -5.72 -29.83 14.47
N SER A 202 -6.95 -30.03 13.99
CA SER A 202 -7.20 -30.58 12.65
C SER A 202 -7.18 -29.53 11.51
N PRO A 203 -6.75 -29.93 10.28
CA PRO A 203 -6.73 -29.12 9.04
C PRO A 203 -8.05 -28.44 8.62
N ALA A 204 -9.16 -28.69 9.33
CA ALA A 204 -10.43 -27.97 9.19
C ALA A 204 -10.29 -26.45 9.40
N LEU A 205 -9.41 -26.03 10.32
CA LEU A 205 -9.12 -24.61 10.55
C LEU A 205 -8.46 -23.97 9.33
N TYR A 206 -7.61 -24.71 8.60
CA TYR A 206 -6.89 -24.21 7.42
C TYR A 206 -7.80 -24.08 6.18
N SER A 207 -8.73 -25.01 5.98
CA SER A 207 -9.72 -24.92 4.89
C SER A 207 -10.77 -23.84 5.11
N GLU A 208 -11.13 -23.56 6.38
CA GLU A 208 -12.05 -22.47 6.72
C GLU A 208 -11.35 -21.11 6.79
N LEU A 209 -10.09 -21.03 7.24
CA LEU A 209 -9.26 -19.83 7.09
C LEU A 209 -9.05 -19.48 5.61
N HIS A 210 -8.78 -20.46 4.75
CA HIS A 210 -8.69 -20.24 3.30
C HIS A 210 -10.04 -19.79 2.67
N PHE A 211 -11.17 -20.07 3.32
CA PHE A 211 -12.50 -19.60 2.88
C PHE A 211 -12.77 -18.15 3.33
N TRP A 212 -12.46 -17.79 4.58
CA TRP A 212 -12.66 -16.43 5.09
C TRP A 212 -11.59 -15.44 4.60
N GLU A 213 -10.34 -15.91 4.41
CA GLU A 213 -9.26 -15.23 3.68
C GLU A 213 -9.63 -15.01 2.19
N HIS A 214 -10.76 -15.58 1.73
CA HIS A 214 -11.35 -15.41 0.41
C HIS A 214 -12.78 -14.84 0.42
N SER A 215 -13.18 -14.12 1.48
CA SER A 215 -14.45 -13.38 1.53
C SER A 215 -14.52 -12.27 0.46
N VAL A 216 -15.13 -12.65 -0.66
CA VAL A 216 -15.04 -12.02 -1.99
C VAL A 216 -15.38 -10.52 -2.09
N PRO A 217 -16.35 -9.92 -1.35
CA PRO A 217 -16.65 -8.50 -1.52
C PRO A 217 -15.52 -7.60 -1.02
N PHE A 218 -14.93 -7.91 0.14
CA PHE A 218 -13.88 -7.07 0.73
C PHE A 218 -12.52 -7.30 0.05
N ILE A 219 -12.25 -8.53 -0.41
CA ILE A 219 -11.04 -8.84 -1.18
C ILE A 219 -11.07 -8.20 -2.55
N TYR A 220 -12.21 -8.26 -3.24
CA TYR A 220 -12.40 -7.52 -4.49
C TYR A 220 -12.15 -6.03 -4.29
N LEU A 221 -12.63 -5.44 -3.19
CA LEU A 221 -12.35 -4.04 -2.85
C LEU A 221 -10.85 -3.82 -2.60
N THR A 222 -10.15 -4.68 -1.86
CA THR A 222 -8.70 -4.54 -1.63
C THR A 222 -7.84 -4.77 -2.87
N GLU A 223 -8.25 -5.67 -3.78
CA GLU A 223 -7.53 -5.96 -5.02
C GLU A 223 -7.69 -4.85 -6.06
N ASN A 224 -8.81 -4.11 -6.03
CA ASN A 224 -9.15 -3.11 -7.05
C ASN A 224 -9.09 -1.65 -6.56
N LEU A 225 -8.98 -1.40 -5.25
CA LEU A 225 -8.94 -0.05 -4.68
C LEU A 225 -7.72 0.15 -3.80
N GLU A 226 -7.00 1.25 -4.02
CA GLU A 226 -5.98 1.72 -3.08
C GLU A 226 -6.59 2.03 -1.70
N LEU A 227 -5.75 2.01 -0.66
CA LEU A 227 -6.19 2.26 0.74
C LEU A 227 -7.13 3.48 0.88
N PRO A 228 -6.86 4.66 0.27
CA PRO A 228 -7.78 5.80 0.36
C PRO A 228 -9.19 5.53 -0.18
N GLY A 229 -9.32 4.69 -1.20
CA GLY A 229 -10.61 4.27 -1.78
C GLY A 229 -11.40 3.33 -0.87
N MET A 230 -10.73 2.62 0.04
CA MET A 230 -11.39 1.75 1.03
C MET A 230 -12.22 2.54 2.05
N LYS A 231 -11.89 3.81 2.29
CA LYS A 231 -12.56 4.67 3.28
C LYS A 231 -14.09 4.64 3.16
N ASN A 232 -14.61 4.73 1.94
CA ASN A 232 -16.05 4.83 1.68
C ASN A 232 -16.80 3.49 1.83
N HIS A 233 -16.06 2.38 1.94
CA HIS A 233 -16.63 1.02 1.99
C HIS A 233 -16.58 0.41 3.40
N ILE A 234 -15.88 1.04 4.34
CA ILE A 234 -15.76 0.57 5.74
C ILE A 234 -17.12 0.56 6.44
N ASP A 235 -17.86 1.67 6.41
CA ASP A 235 -19.18 1.75 7.07
C ASP A 235 -20.23 0.83 6.42
N PRO A 236 -20.40 0.77 5.08
CA PRO A 236 -21.30 -0.19 4.43
C PRO A 236 -20.99 -1.65 4.78
N LEU A 237 -19.70 -1.99 4.89
CA LEU A 237 -19.28 -3.33 5.30
C LEU A 237 -19.71 -3.61 6.74
N MET A 238 -19.44 -2.70 7.68
CA MET A 238 -19.83 -2.88 9.09
C MET A 238 -21.33 -2.94 9.29
N VAL A 239 -22.11 -2.17 8.54
CA VAL A 239 -23.58 -2.29 8.48
C VAL A 239 -23.99 -3.71 8.06
N THR A 240 -23.34 -4.25 7.02
CA THR A 240 -23.63 -5.60 6.53
C THR A 240 -23.32 -6.64 7.60
N VAL A 241 -22.16 -6.54 8.26
CA VAL A 241 -21.79 -7.41 9.39
C VAL A 241 -22.84 -7.33 10.49
N CYS A 242 -23.28 -6.13 10.89
CA CYS A 242 -24.28 -5.95 11.95
C CYS A 242 -25.67 -6.47 11.55
N LEU A 243 -26.08 -6.32 10.28
CA LEU A 243 -27.32 -6.87 9.75
C LEU A 243 -27.32 -8.40 9.79
N VAL A 244 -26.21 -9.03 9.41
CA VAL A 244 -26.08 -10.50 9.46
C VAL A 244 -26.08 -10.97 10.91
N TRP A 245 -25.34 -10.30 11.81
CA TRP A 245 -25.35 -10.61 13.24
C TRP A 245 -26.76 -10.56 13.83
N ALA A 246 -27.47 -9.43 13.64
CA ALA A 246 -28.76 -9.17 14.27
C ALA A 246 -29.89 -10.07 13.74
N ASN A 247 -29.77 -10.62 12.52
CA ASN A 247 -30.83 -11.41 11.89
C ASN A 247 -30.48 -12.89 11.70
N SER A 248 -29.24 -13.30 11.98
CA SER A 248 -28.84 -14.72 11.94
C SER A 248 -29.51 -15.51 13.06
N ARG A 249 -30.15 -16.64 12.71
CA ARG A 249 -30.90 -17.50 13.64
C ARG A 249 -30.05 -18.57 14.32
N TYR A 250 -28.77 -18.68 13.96
CA TYR A 250 -27.92 -19.81 14.29
C TYR A 250 -26.74 -19.37 15.18
N PRO A 251 -26.75 -19.69 16.48
CA PRO A 251 -25.69 -19.30 17.42
C PRO A 251 -24.31 -19.85 17.06
N ARG A 252 -24.24 -20.98 16.35
CA ARG A 252 -22.97 -21.61 15.92
C ARG A 252 -22.12 -20.71 15.03
N TYR A 253 -22.72 -19.79 14.26
CA TYR A 253 -21.95 -18.88 13.40
C TYR A 253 -21.49 -17.62 14.14
N LYS A 254 -21.95 -17.38 15.37
CA LYS A 254 -21.63 -16.15 16.12
C LYS A 254 -20.18 -16.11 16.59
N SER A 255 -19.60 -17.25 16.95
CA SER A 255 -18.16 -17.36 17.21
C SER A 255 -17.30 -17.08 15.97
N HIS A 256 -17.85 -17.15 14.76
CA HIS A 256 -17.12 -16.93 13.51
C HIS A 256 -16.97 -15.44 13.16
N PHE A 257 -17.82 -14.57 13.73
CA PHE A 257 -17.76 -13.13 13.49
C PHE A 257 -16.47 -12.49 14.01
N ILE A 258 -15.88 -13.05 15.07
CA ILE A 258 -14.60 -12.55 15.58
C ILE A 258 -13.49 -12.74 14.54
N PHE A 259 -13.49 -13.88 13.82
CA PHE A 259 -12.53 -14.16 12.75
C PHE A 259 -12.78 -13.28 11.54
N LEU A 260 -14.06 -13.08 11.15
CA LEU A 260 -14.41 -12.16 10.06
C LEU A 260 -13.91 -10.73 10.32
N LEU A 261 -14.14 -10.21 11.53
CA LEU A 261 -13.67 -8.88 11.91
C LEU A 261 -12.14 -8.79 11.91
N ARG A 262 -11.45 -9.83 12.42
CA ARG A 262 -9.99 -9.92 12.35
C ARG A 262 -9.48 -9.94 10.91
N GLU A 263 -10.12 -10.69 10.02
CA GLU A 263 -9.75 -10.75 8.60
C GLU A 263 -9.96 -9.41 7.88
N ILE A 264 -11.05 -8.70 8.16
CA ILE A 264 -11.27 -7.35 7.64
C ILE A 264 -10.13 -6.43 8.10
N GLY A 265 -9.76 -6.48 9.39
CA GLY A 265 -8.61 -5.75 9.93
C GLY A 265 -7.29 -6.16 9.27
N GLY A 266 -7.07 -7.46 9.05
CA GLY A 266 -5.90 -8.02 8.39
C GLY A 266 -5.76 -7.56 6.94
N LEU A 267 -6.87 -7.50 6.20
CA LEU A 267 -6.91 -7.01 4.83
C LEU A 267 -6.63 -5.50 4.74
N LEU A 268 -7.13 -4.71 5.70
CA LEU A 268 -6.76 -3.28 5.81
C LEU A 268 -5.28 -3.10 6.12
N ILE A 269 -4.68 -3.96 6.96
CA ILE A 269 -3.23 -3.95 7.22
C ILE A 269 -2.46 -4.26 5.94
N LYS A 270 -2.83 -5.33 5.21
CA LYS A 270 -2.19 -5.70 3.93
C LYS A 270 -2.24 -4.51 2.95
N GLN A 271 -3.40 -3.84 2.83
CA GLN A 271 -3.54 -2.70 1.95
C GLN A 271 -2.74 -1.47 2.41
N ALA A 272 -2.63 -1.26 3.72
CA ALA A 272 -1.78 -0.21 4.27
C ALA A 272 -0.30 -0.49 4.03
N GLN A 273 0.15 -1.75 4.08
CA GLN A 273 1.53 -2.13 3.77
C GLN A 273 1.88 -1.87 2.30
N VAL A 274 0.99 -2.24 1.36
CA VAL A 274 1.16 -1.94 -0.06
C VAL A 274 1.17 -0.42 -0.30
N TYR A 275 0.28 0.31 0.38
CA TYR A 275 0.20 1.77 0.29
C TYR A 275 1.38 2.50 0.95
N LEU A 276 2.08 1.91 1.91
CA LEU A 276 3.19 2.52 2.66
C LEU A 276 4.56 1.99 2.26
N ASP A 277 4.67 1.33 1.10
CA ASP A 277 5.89 0.86 0.41
C ASP A 277 7.20 1.31 1.11
N PRO A 278 7.92 0.40 1.81
CA PRO A 278 9.05 0.74 2.68
C PRO A 278 10.14 1.57 2.00
N ASP A 279 10.42 1.29 0.73
CA ASP A 279 11.47 1.97 -0.03
C ASP A 279 11.05 3.41 -0.36
N LYS A 280 9.76 3.64 -0.61
CA LYS A 280 9.20 4.97 -0.85
C LYS A 280 8.93 5.74 0.44
N LEU A 281 8.74 5.05 1.56
CA LEU A 281 8.51 5.67 2.85
C LEU A 281 9.75 6.42 3.36
N LEU A 282 10.94 5.94 2.99
CA LEU A 282 12.24 6.54 3.32
C LEU A 282 12.85 7.35 2.16
N SER A 283 12.04 7.67 1.15
CA SER A 283 12.45 8.36 -0.07
C SER A 283 12.35 9.90 0.05
N GLU A 284 12.69 10.60 -1.03
CA GLU A 284 13.02 12.03 -1.13
C GLU A 284 11.95 13.00 -0.58
N ASP A 285 10.68 12.57 -0.48
CA ASP A 285 9.57 13.38 0.04
C ASP A 285 9.07 12.91 1.42
N ALA A 286 9.77 13.35 2.47
CA ALA A 286 9.37 13.14 3.87
C ALA A 286 7.95 13.67 4.17
N SER A 287 7.50 14.71 3.44
CA SER A 287 6.16 15.29 3.60
C SER A 287 5.05 14.40 3.03
N ASP A 288 5.26 13.79 1.87
CA ASP A 288 4.29 12.89 1.23
C ASP A 288 4.18 11.57 2.00
N SER A 289 5.33 11.01 2.41
CA SER A 289 5.38 9.81 3.25
C SER A 289 4.67 10.02 4.60
N LEU A 290 4.86 11.15 5.27
CA LEU A 290 4.12 11.52 6.48
C LEU A 290 2.60 11.66 6.22
N ARG A 291 2.21 12.24 5.09
CA ARG A 291 0.80 12.36 4.69
C ARG A 291 0.16 10.99 4.46
N ARG A 292 0.87 10.06 3.79
CA ARG A 292 0.43 8.68 3.55
C ARG A 292 0.33 7.89 4.84
N LEU A 293 1.29 8.04 5.75
CA LEU A 293 1.27 7.48 7.12
C LEU A 293 0.03 7.97 7.89
N GLN A 294 -0.22 9.27 7.91
CA GLN A 294 -1.40 9.83 8.57
C GLN A 294 -2.69 9.30 7.96
N LYS A 295 -2.79 9.28 6.63
CA LYS A 295 -3.98 8.76 5.93
C LYS A 295 -4.27 7.30 6.28
N SER A 296 -3.22 6.49 6.41
CA SER A 296 -3.34 5.08 6.80
C SER A 296 -3.85 4.92 8.22
N LEU A 297 -3.31 5.72 9.16
CA LEU A 297 -3.79 5.76 10.55
C LEU A 297 -5.27 6.17 10.64
N ASP A 298 -5.69 7.18 9.86
CA ASP A 298 -7.08 7.65 9.84
C ASP A 298 -8.05 6.55 9.39
N ILE A 299 -7.67 5.77 8.37
CA ILE A 299 -8.52 4.71 7.80
C ILE A 299 -8.62 3.51 8.74
N LEU A 300 -7.51 3.11 9.38
CA LEU A 300 -7.53 2.05 10.41
C LEU A 300 -8.38 2.47 11.61
N GLN A 301 -8.28 3.74 12.03
CA GLN A 301 -9.12 4.28 13.09
C GLN A 301 -10.60 4.35 12.69
N LEU A 302 -10.90 4.68 11.43
CA LEU A 302 -12.27 4.68 10.92
C LEU A 302 -12.91 3.30 11.04
N TYR A 303 -12.19 2.22 10.72
CA TYR A 303 -12.69 0.86 10.89
C TYR A 303 -13.04 0.54 12.35
N ARG A 304 -12.17 0.91 13.29
CA ARG A 304 -12.42 0.73 14.73
C ARG A 304 -13.65 1.53 15.19
N ASN A 305 -13.74 2.79 14.79
CA ASN A 305 -14.88 3.65 15.14
C ASN A 305 -16.19 3.11 14.55
N SER A 306 -16.16 2.62 13.31
CA SER A 306 -17.31 2.02 12.64
C SER A 306 -17.81 0.77 13.38
N TYR A 307 -16.89 -0.10 13.81
CA TYR A 307 -17.20 -1.25 14.66
C TYR A 307 -17.88 -0.86 15.97
N GLU A 308 -17.32 0.10 16.70
CA GLU A 308 -17.86 0.56 17.99
C GLU A 308 -19.25 1.21 17.81
N ASN A 309 -19.39 2.09 16.80
CA ASN A 309 -20.63 2.80 16.50
C ASN A 309 -21.76 1.85 16.11
N HIS A 310 -21.52 0.92 15.19
CA HIS A 310 -22.56 0.00 14.71
C HIS A 310 -22.88 -1.08 15.74
N GLY A 311 -21.88 -1.55 16.50
CA GLY A 311 -22.08 -2.46 17.63
C GLY A 311 -22.97 -1.85 18.72
N ALA A 312 -22.75 -0.58 19.09
CA ALA A 312 -23.60 0.13 20.06
C ALA A 312 -25.04 0.36 19.56
N ASN A 313 -25.26 0.38 18.24
CA ASN A 313 -26.54 0.69 17.60
C ASN A 313 -27.26 -0.54 17.02
N LEU A 314 -26.97 -1.74 17.51
CA LEU A 314 -27.51 -3.00 16.99
C LEU A 314 -29.03 -3.09 16.90
N THR A 315 -29.73 -2.39 17.79
CA THR A 315 -31.20 -2.34 17.82
C THR A 315 -31.80 -1.82 16.52
N LYS A 316 -31.06 -1.00 15.75
CA LYS A 316 -31.47 -0.46 14.45
C LYS A 316 -31.55 -1.52 13.34
N TYR A 317 -30.82 -2.63 13.48
CA TYR A 317 -30.68 -3.68 12.45
C TYR A 317 -31.63 -4.87 12.66
N LYS A 318 -32.39 -4.86 13.75
CA LYS A 318 -33.24 -5.96 14.19
C LYS A 318 -34.58 -5.99 13.43
N LYS A 319 -34.98 -7.17 12.93
CA LYS A 319 -36.37 -7.44 12.50
C LYS A 319 -37.31 -7.70 13.69
N ALA A 320 -38.56 -7.25 13.57
CA ALA A 320 -39.60 -7.50 14.58
C ALA A 320 -39.79 -9.02 14.81
N GLY A 321 -39.70 -9.44 16.08
CA GLY A 321 -39.96 -10.83 16.49
C GLY A 321 -38.72 -11.72 16.75
N ILE A 322 -37.48 -11.27 16.52
CA ILE A 322 -36.25 -12.05 16.81
C ILE A 322 -35.61 -11.56 18.13
N PRO A 323 -35.22 -12.42 19.09
CA PRO A 323 -34.44 -11.98 20.26
C PRO A 323 -33.06 -11.47 19.84
N LEU A 324 -32.66 -10.29 20.31
CA LEU A 324 -31.37 -9.69 19.96
C LEU A 324 -30.33 -10.12 20.98
N GLU A 325 -29.28 -10.79 20.52
CA GLU A 325 -28.12 -11.05 21.37
C GLU A 325 -27.16 -9.84 21.39
N PRO A 326 -26.55 -9.57 22.55
CA PRO A 326 -25.64 -8.44 22.72
C PRO A 326 -24.39 -8.61 21.85
N TRP A 327 -23.78 -7.49 21.48
CA TRP A 327 -22.48 -7.46 20.81
C TRP A 327 -21.36 -7.85 21.78
N SER A 328 -21.20 -9.15 22.04
CA SER A 328 -20.30 -9.65 23.07
C SER A 328 -19.01 -10.20 22.45
N PHE A 329 -18.19 -9.33 21.86
CA PHE A 329 -16.81 -9.65 21.51
C PHE A 329 -15.87 -8.86 22.39
N ASP A 330 -14.78 -9.48 22.83
CA ASP A 330 -13.66 -8.77 23.42
C ASP A 330 -12.95 -7.96 22.31
N PRO A 331 -12.97 -6.62 22.35
CA PRO A 331 -12.31 -5.80 21.34
C PRO A 331 -10.81 -6.11 21.22
N THR A 332 -10.16 -6.55 22.31
CA THR A 332 -8.74 -6.88 22.28
C THR A 332 -8.45 -8.09 21.40
N GLN A 333 -9.37 -9.05 21.32
CA GLN A 333 -9.25 -10.20 20.42
C GLN A 333 -9.54 -9.84 18.96
N VAL A 334 -10.46 -8.90 18.72
CA VAL A 334 -10.79 -8.42 17.37
C VAL A 334 -9.65 -7.59 16.78
N PHE A 335 -9.05 -6.70 17.59
CA PHE A 335 -8.13 -5.68 17.11
C PHE A 335 -6.65 -5.95 17.42
N LEU A 336 -6.27 -7.09 18.02
CA LEU A 336 -4.90 -7.36 18.46
C LEU A 336 -3.82 -6.98 17.43
N GLU A 337 -3.94 -7.50 16.20
CA GLU A 337 -2.97 -7.25 15.13
C GLU A 337 -3.06 -5.82 14.58
N LEU A 338 -4.28 -5.28 14.49
CA LEU A 338 -4.52 -3.92 14.03
C LEU A 338 -3.93 -2.89 14.99
N ASP A 339 -4.14 -3.06 16.30
CA ASP A 339 -3.59 -2.19 17.33
C ASP A 339 -2.07 -2.25 17.37
N ARG A 340 -1.47 -3.44 17.27
CA ARG A 340 -0.02 -3.61 17.18
C ARG A 340 0.54 -2.89 15.95
N PHE A 341 -0.13 -2.99 14.81
CA PHE A 341 0.27 -2.31 13.57
C PHE A 341 0.11 -0.79 13.69
N THR A 342 -1.01 -0.30 14.21
CA THR A 342 -1.26 1.13 14.44
C THR A 342 -0.24 1.74 15.40
N VAL A 343 0.15 1.04 16.47
CA VAL A 343 1.22 1.50 17.38
C VAL A 343 2.54 1.64 16.62
N ARG A 344 2.93 0.65 15.83
CA ARG A 344 4.15 0.71 14.98
C ARG A 344 4.11 1.90 14.03
N LEU A 345 3.00 2.12 13.32
CA LEU A 345 2.86 3.27 12.42
C LEU A 345 2.96 4.61 13.17
N LYS A 346 2.38 4.72 14.38
CA LYS A 346 2.54 5.92 15.22
C LYS A 346 3.99 6.13 15.65
N THR A 347 4.70 5.07 16.04
CA THR A 347 6.12 5.15 16.39
C THR A 347 6.96 5.61 15.21
N ILE A 348 6.73 5.05 14.01
CA ILE A 348 7.42 5.47 12.78
C ILE A 348 7.11 6.94 12.48
N LYS A 349 5.83 7.34 12.55
CA LYS A 349 5.43 8.74 12.34
C LYS A 349 6.17 9.69 13.28
N VAL A 350 6.25 9.37 14.58
CA VAL A 350 6.99 10.18 15.56
C VAL A 350 8.48 10.23 15.22
N GLY A 351 9.07 9.10 14.80
CA GLY A 351 10.47 9.07 14.34
C GLY A 351 10.71 9.93 13.11
N MET A 352 9.79 9.94 12.14
CA MET A 352 9.90 10.78 10.93
C MET A 352 9.66 12.27 11.22
N GLN A 353 8.93 12.60 12.28
CA GLN A 353 8.72 13.96 12.76
C GLN A 353 9.85 14.43 13.69
N SER A 354 10.84 13.58 13.98
CA SER A 354 11.99 13.97 14.79
C SER A 354 13.03 14.69 13.92
N ASP A 355 13.59 15.77 14.46
CA ASP A 355 14.61 16.59 13.79
C ASP A 355 15.85 15.76 13.40
N ASP A 356 16.14 14.69 14.15
CA ASP A 356 17.29 13.80 13.93
C ASP A 356 17.19 13.01 12.61
N LEU A 357 15.99 12.55 12.23
CA LEU A 357 15.81 11.78 10.99
C LEU A 357 15.75 12.69 9.76
N GLU A 358 15.18 13.90 9.90
CA GLU A 358 15.20 14.93 8.85
C GLU A 358 16.64 15.38 8.55
N PHE A 359 17.47 15.47 9.59
CA PHE A 359 18.90 15.75 9.47
C PHE A 359 19.65 14.64 8.69
N ASP A 360 19.47 13.38 9.08
CA ASP A 360 20.11 12.24 8.40
C ASP A 360 19.69 12.13 6.92
N MET A 361 18.42 12.43 6.61
CA MET A 361 17.93 12.47 5.23
C MET A 361 18.53 13.62 4.43
N LYS A 362 18.63 14.84 5.00
CA LYS A 362 19.26 15.99 4.34
C LYS A 362 20.74 15.74 4.05
N ILE A 363 21.48 15.14 4.98
CA ILE A 363 22.89 14.79 4.77
C ILE A 363 23.03 13.70 3.69
N LYS A 364 22.21 12.65 3.72
CA LYS A 364 22.21 11.63 2.67
C LYS A 364 21.94 12.21 1.28
N LYS A 365 21.01 13.18 1.19
CA LYS A 365 20.73 13.90 -0.06
C LYS A 365 21.94 14.66 -0.59
N LEU A 366 22.62 15.42 0.27
CA LEU A 366 23.84 16.14 -0.11
C LEU A 366 24.94 15.18 -0.58
N HIS A 367 25.10 14.04 0.09
CA HIS A 367 26.05 13.01 -0.31
C HIS A 367 25.72 12.42 -1.69
N LEU A 368 24.45 12.12 -1.97
CA LEU A 368 24.01 11.63 -3.29
C LEU A 368 24.25 12.66 -4.39
N GLN A 369 23.98 13.94 -4.13
CA GLN A 369 24.26 15.02 -5.08
C GLN A 369 25.76 15.12 -5.42
N PHE A 370 26.63 14.92 -4.42
CA PHE A 370 28.07 14.86 -4.66
C PHE A 370 28.44 13.65 -5.53
N LEU A 371 27.91 12.46 -5.24
CA LEU A 371 28.20 11.24 -6.00
C LEU A 371 27.75 11.37 -7.46
N ASP A 372 26.59 11.97 -7.73
CA ASP A 372 26.11 12.23 -9.09
C ASP A 372 27.00 13.22 -9.84
N ALA A 373 27.38 14.33 -9.18
CA ALA A 373 28.29 15.31 -9.77
C ALA A 373 29.68 14.70 -10.06
N TYR A 374 30.18 13.88 -9.13
CA TYR A 374 31.43 13.15 -9.29
C TYR A 374 31.35 12.14 -10.44
N LYS A 375 30.22 11.41 -10.57
CA LYS A 375 29.99 10.49 -11.68
C LYS A 375 30.04 11.21 -13.02
N VAL A 376 29.31 12.32 -13.17
CA VAL A 376 29.32 13.15 -14.38
C VAL A 376 30.74 13.64 -14.70
N PHE A 377 31.50 14.05 -13.69
CA PHE A 377 32.90 14.41 -13.85
C PHE A 377 33.74 13.23 -14.36
N THR A 378 33.61 12.04 -13.77
CA THR A 378 34.36 10.86 -14.19
C THR A 378 34.00 10.38 -15.60
N GLU A 379 32.74 10.50 -16.02
CA GLU A 379 32.30 10.18 -17.39
C GLU A 379 32.92 11.16 -18.39
N LYS A 380 32.89 12.47 -18.09
CA LYS A 380 33.54 13.52 -18.90
C LYS A 380 35.07 13.33 -18.97
N ALA A 381 35.69 12.91 -17.87
CA ALA A 381 37.13 12.64 -17.80
C ALA A 381 37.50 11.36 -18.57
N ALA A 382 36.70 10.30 -18.47
CA ALA A 382 36.96 9.03 -19.15
C ALA A 382 36.86 9.14 -20.69
N ASP A 383 35.96 9.99 -21.20
CA ASP A 383 35.73 10.17 -22.65
C ASP A 383 36.85 11.00 -23.32
N LYS A 384 37.58 11.86 -22.59
CA LYS A 384 38.46 12.89 -23.19
C LYS A 384 39.87 13.05 -22.59
N CYS A 385 40.24 12.31 -21.54
CA CYS A 385 41.56 12.44 -20.90
C CYS A 385 42.71 11.64 -21.55
N VAL A 386 42.61 11.30 -22.84
CA VAL A 386 43.75 10.71 -23.58
C VAL A 386 44.71 11.80 -24.09
N ASP A 387 44.26 13.05 -24.26
CA ASP A 387 45.08 14.15 -24.76
C ASP A 387 45.41 15.19 -23.67
N MET A 388 46.70 15.36 -23.38
CA MET A 388 47.29 16.18 -22.31
C MET A 388 47.10 17.72 -22.40
N ILE A 389 46.07 18.25 -23.09
CA ILE A 389 45.88 19.72 -23.28
C ILE A 389 44.39 20.19 -23.17
N HIS A 390 43.50 19.42 -22.54
CA HIS A 390 42.06 19.77 -22.59
C HIS A 390 41.60 20.81 -21.55
N LYS A 391 41.32 22.03 -22.04
CA LYS A 391 40.48 23.07 -21.36
C LYS A 391 39.17 22.52 -20.80
N GLU A 392 38.63 21.48 -21.40
CA GLU A 392 37.36 20.87 -20.98
C GLU A 392 37.47 20.12 -19.65
N PHE A 393 38.65 19.57 -19.32
CA PHE A 393 38.90 19.00 -18.00
C PHE A 393 38.94 20.09 -16.94
N GLU A 394 39.60 21.22 -17.21
CA GLU A 394 39.62 22.38 -16.31
C GLU A 394 38.21 22.92 -16.05
N VAL A 395 37.37 22.97 -17.08
CA VAL A 395 35.95 23.36 -16.96
C VAL A 395 35.19 22.35 -16.09
N ALA A 396 35.31 21.04 -16.34
CA ALA A 396 34.62 20.01 -15.57
C ALA A 396 35.10 19.94 -14.10
N ALA A 397 36.40 20.14 -13.86
CA ALA A 397 36.96 20.22 -12.51
C ALA A 397 36.47 21.46 -11.77
N LYS A 398 36.33 22.59 -12.47
CA LYS A 398 35.75 23.82 -11.91
C LYS A 398 34.27 23.62 -11.57
N GLU A 399 33.48 23.02 -12.45
CA GLU A 399 32.07 22.68 -12.19
C GLU A 399 31.93 21.77 -10.96
N LEU A 400 32.79 20.75 -10.81
CA LEU A 400 32.79 19.87 -9.65
C LEU A 400 33.17 20.62 -8.36
N THR A 401 34.16 21.53 -8.43
CA THR A 401 34.59 22.35 -7.29
C THR A 401 33.45 23.28 -6.85
N GLU A 402 32.84 24.01 -7.79
CA GLU A 402 31.68 24.87 -7.52
C GLU A 402 30.53 24.06 -6.90
N LYS A 403 30.27 22.85 -7.39
CA LYS A 403 29.22 21.99 -6.83
C LYS A 403 29.55 21.48 -5.43
N THR A 404 30.82 21.19 -5.17
CA THR A 404 31.31 20.77 -3.85
C THR A 404 31.22 21.92 -2.84
N ASP A 405 31.54 23.13 -3.25
CA ASP A 405 31.43 24.33 -2.43
C ASP A 405 29.97 24.65 -2.06
N ASP A 406 29.04 24.53 -3.02
CA ASP A 406 27.59 24.66 -2.81
C ASP A 406 27.08 23.66 -1.75
N ILE A 407 27.57 22.41 -1.80
CA ILE A 407 27.24 21.40 -0.79
C ILE A 407 27.77 21.79 0.59
N TYR A 408 29.01 22.27 0.70
CA TYR A 408 29.56 22.71 1.98
C TYR A 408 28.81 23.91 2.57
N GLN A 409 28.35 24.86 1.75
CA GLN A 409 27.49 25.97 2.21
C GLN A 409 26.13 25.48 2.70
N GLN A 410 25.54 24.48 2.04
CA GLN A 410 24.29 23.85 2.49
C GLN A 410 24.48 23.12 3.84
N ILE A 411 25.62 22.44 4.04
CA ILE A 411 25.97 21.85 5.36
C ILE A 411 26.10 22.94 6.43
N GLY A 412 26.75 24.07 6.13
CA GLY A 412 26.85 25.22 7.04
C GLY A 412 25.49 25.81 7.43
N THR A 413 24.58 25.91 6.46
CA THR A 413 23.20 26.35 6.70
C THR A 413 22.43 25.36 7.59
N ILE A 414 22.56 24.05 7.33
CA ILE A 414 21.93 23.00 8.15
C ILE A 414 22.46 23.08 9.58
N PHE A 415 23.77 23.23 9.78
CA PHE A 415 24.37 23.41 11.10
C PHE A 415 23.71 24.57 11.85
N CYS A 416 23.60 25.74 11.21
CA CYS A 416 22.98 26.91 11.81
C CYS A 416 21.53 26.65 12.23
N CYS A 417 20.73 26.00 11.38
CA CYS A 417 19.34 25.66 11.69
C CYS A 417 19.22 24.69 12.88
N VAL A 418 20.01 23.62 12.89
CA VAL A 418 19.98 22.63 13.99
C VAL A 418 20.46 23.27 15.30
N PHE A 419 21.47 24.14 15.22
CA PHE A 419 21.98 24.87 16.37
C PHE A 419 20.93 25.84 16.93
N ASP A 420 20.21 26.57 16.09
CA ASP A 420 19.19 27.53 16.54
C ASP A 420 17.99 26.86 17.22
N ASN A 421 17.67 25.62 16.84
CA ASN A 421 16.63 24.81 17.50
C ASN A 421 17.08 24.25 18.86
N ALA A 422 18.37 24.32 19.20
CA ALA A 422 18.87 23.85 20.48
C ALA A 422 18.56 24.84 21.61
N SER A 423 17.49 24.58 22.35
CA SER A 423 17.02 25.43 23.45
C SER A 423 17.88 25.37 24.73
N VAL A 424 18.81 24.41 24.83
CA VAL A 424 19.61 24.15 26.04
C VAL A 424 21.09 24.02 25.66
N PRO A 425 22.04 24.56 26.45
CA PRO A 425 23.47 24.49 26.13
C PRO A 425 23.99 23.07 25.90
N CYS A 426 23.45 22.07 26.62
CA CYS A 426 23.80 20.65 26.39
C CYS A 426 23.47 20.17 24.97
N ASN A 427 22.31 20.58 24.42
CA ASN A 427 21.89 20.15 23.09
C ASN A 427 22.68 20.90 22.02
N ALA A 428 22.91 22.20 22.21
CA ALA A 428 23.75 22.99 21.31
C ALA A 428 25.17 22.43 21.24
N PHE A 429 25.71 21.97 22.38
CA PHE A 429 27.00 21.30 22.43
C PHE A 429 27.02 19.96 21.71
N LYS A 430 25.96 19.15 21.83
CA LYS A 430 25.82 17.90 21.06
C LYS A 430 25.84 18.18 19.56
N THR A 431 25.14 19.22 19.10
CA THR A 431 25.15 19.64 17.69
C THR A 431 26.55 19.98 17.21
N VAL A 432 27.31 20.77 17.98
CA VAL A 432 28.72 21.09 17.66
C VAL A 432 29.56 19.81 17.55
N LYS A 433 29.37 18.87 18.48
CA LYS A 433 30.10 17.59 18.48
C LYS A 433 29.70 16.68 17.31
N MET A 434 28.43 16.70 16.89
CA MET A 434 27.93 15.91 15.75
C MET A 434 28.59 16.32 14.43
N PHE A 435 28.80 17.62 14.22
CA PHE A 435 29.48 18.11 13.01
C PHE A 435 31.01 17.98 13.10
N GLY A 436 31.59 18.11 14.30
CA GLY A 436 33.00 17.80 14.54
C GLY A 436 33.94 18.55 13.59
N SER A 437 34.81 17.81 12.90
CA SER A 437 35.81 18.37 11.97
C SER A 437 35.21 19.02 10.72
N LEU A 438 33.91 18.81 10.41
CA LEU A 438 33.26 19.54 9.32
C LEU A 438 33.21 21.05 9.60
N LEU A 439 33.20 21.44 10.88
CA LEU A 439 33.23 22.85 11.29
C LEU A 439 34.58 23.52 11.04
N GLU A 440 35.64 22.75 10.78
CA GLU A 440 36.96 23.28 10.42
C GLU A 440 37.02 23.67 8.93
N HIS A 441 36.06 23.22 8.12
CA HIS A 441 36.01 23.56 6.70
C HIS A 441 35.71 25.06 6.51
N PRO A 442 36.46 25.82 5.69
CA PRO A 442 36.37 27.28 5.63
C PRO A 442 34.97 27.84 5.36
N LEU A 443 34.22 27.20 4.46
CA LEU A 443 32.85 27.62 4.11
C LEU A 443 31.86 27.35 5.25
N ILE A 444 32.00 26.25 5.98
CA ILE A 444 31.14 25.91 7.12
C ILE A 444 31.52 26.77 8.33
N ALA A 445 32.81 26.97 8.57
CA ALA A 445 33.35 27.79 9.64
C ALA A 445 32.85 29.24 9.56
N ALA A 446 32.71 29.78 8.34
CA ALA A 446 32.17 31.12 8.10
C ALA A 446 30.74 31.27 8.65
N ASP A 447 29.87 30.28 8.39
CA ASP A 447 28.48 30.26 8.88
C ASP A 447 28.42 29.96 10.39
N ALA A 448 29.25 29.03 10.87
CA ALA A 448 29.25 28.59 12.26
C ALA A 448 29.79 29.63 13.25
N LYS A 449 30.62 30.57 12.79
CA LYS A 449 31.31 31.57 13.63
C LYS A 449 30.35 32.34 14.55
N GLY A 450 29.20 32.76 14.04
CA GLY A 450 28.20 33.49 14.81
C GLY A 450 27.52 32.65 15.90
N LYS A 451 27.44 31.32 15.70
CA LYS A 451 26.78 30.38 16.61
C LYS A 451 27.60 30.09 17.86
N PHE A 452 28.93 30.11 17.76
CA PHE A 452 29.81 29.97 18.93
C PHE A 452 29.61 31.12 19.94
N SER A 453 29.43 32.36 19.49
CA SER A 453 29.06 33.47 20.38
C SER A 453 27.71 33.24 21.06
N SER A 454 26.73 32.68 20.35
CA SER A 454 25.44 32.30 20.93
C SER A 454 25.57 31.19 21.98
N LEU A 455 26.42 30.18 21.73
CA LEU A 455 26.72 29.12 22.69
C LEU A 455 27.31 29.69 23.99
N LEU A 456 28.22 30.65 23.90
CA LEU A 456 28.81 31.32 25.07
C LEU A 456 27.73 32.09 25.86
N ASN A 457 26.82 32.78 25.19
CA ASN A 457 25.72 33.49 25.85
C ASN A 457 24.74 32.53 26.53
N MET A 458 24.41 31.40 25.89
CA MET A 458 23.59 30.35 26.50
C MET A 458 24.29 29.78 27.75
N PHE A 459 25.60 29.60 27.68
CA PHE A 459 26.40 29.13 28.81
C PHE A 459 26.45 30.16 29.96
N ASP A 460 26.65 31.44 29.65
CA ASP A 460 26.63 32.51 30.66
C ASP A 460 25.26 32.60 31.35
N THR A 461 24.17 32.51 30.58
CA THR A 461 22.80 32.47 31.10
C THR A 461 22.60 31.29 32.05
N GLU A 462 23.08 30.11 31.67
CA GLU A 462 22.95 28.90 32.47
C GLU A 462 23.81 28.95 33.75
N LEU A 463 25.02 29.53 33.68
CA LEU A 463 25.83 29.78 34.87
C LEU A 463 25.16 30.78 35.82
N ASN A 464 24.57 31.85 35.29
CA ASN A 464 23.81 32.81 36.08
C ASN A 464 22.60 32.16 36.76
N ARG A 465 21.93 31.21 36.09
CA ARG A 465 20.85 30.40 36.68
C ARG A 465 21.35 29.54 37.85
N HIS A 466 22.49 28.85 37.68
CA HIS A 466 23.10 28.07 38.77
C HIS A 466 23.53 28.95 39.95
N LYS A 467 24.08 30.15 39.68
CA LYS A 467 24.41 31.14 40.71
C LYS A 467 23.18 31.63 41.46
N LEU A 468 22.08 31.91 40.75
CA LEU A 468 20.82 32.31 41.38
C LEU A 468 20.25 31.21 42.26
N LEU A 469 20.22 29.96 41.77
CA LEU A 469 19.82 28.80 42.57
C LEU A 469 20.68 28.66 43.81
N PHE A 470 21.99 28.85 43.68
CA PHE A 470 22.91 28.84 44.81
C PHE A 470 22.55 29.90 45.85
N ASN A 471 22.39 31.16 45.43
CA ASN A 471 22.07 32.25 46.33
C ASN A 471 20.70 32.06 47.02
N GLN A 472 19.67 31.68 46.27
CA GLN A 472 18.34 31.39 46.82
C GLN A 472 18.36 30.25 47.83
N HIS A 473 19.18 29.22 47.58
CA HIS A 473 19.33 28.10 48.49
C HIS A 473 20.10 28.51 49.77
N MET A 474 21.13 29.34 49.62
CA MET A 474 21.87 29.91 50.75
C MET A 474 20.99 30.79 51.65
N GLU A 475 20.04 31.55 51.09
CA GLU A 475 19.05 32.31 51.87
C GLU A 475 18.08 31.39 52.63
N ARG A 476 17.71 30.25 52.06
CA ARG A 476 16.78 29.27 52.67
C ARG A 476 17.43 28.40 53.73
N LEU A 477 18.75 28.20 53.65
CA LEU A 477 19.54 27.46 54.64
C LEU A 477 19.42 28.03 56.06
N HIS A 478 19.03 29.31 56.21
CA HIS A 478 18.68 29.90 57.50
C HIS A 478 17.54 29.18 58.24
N TYR A 479 16.69 28.42 57.54
CA TYR A 479 15.51 27.74 58.11
C TYR A 479 15.67 26.21 58.22
N PHE A 480 16.83 25.63 57.86
CA PHE A 480 17.09 24.17 57.91
C PHE A 480 15.97 23.31 57.28
N VAL A 481 15.49 23.68 56.10
CA VAL A 481 14.48 22.90 55.38
C VAL A 481 15.15 21.69 54.71
N PRO A 482 14.76 20.44 55.04
CA PRO A 482 15.37 19.26 54.42
C PRO A 482 15.08 19.19 52.91
N ILE A 483 16.14 19.06 52.10
CA ILE A 483 16.03 18.97 50.62
C ILE A 483 15.21 17.76 50.16
N HIS A 484 15.27 16.64 50.89
CA HIS A 484 14.54 15.42 50.56
C HIS A 484 14.19 14.65 51.83
N ARG A 485 12.96 14.08 51.89
CA ARG A 485 12.43 13.37 53.08
C ARG A 485 13.30 12.19 53.55
N SER A 486 14.08 11.60 52.65
CA SER A 486 14.87 10.38 52.93
C SER A 486 16.35 10.63 53.26
N PHE A 487 16.81 11.89 53.28
CA PHE A 487 18.21 12.21 53.58
C PHE A 487 18.34 12.95 54.92
N PRO A 488 19.38 12.64 55.72
CA PRO A 488 19.77 13.48 56.86
C PRO A 488 20.05 14.92 56.37
N PRO A 489 19.66 15.97 57.11
CA PRO A 489 19.74 17.36 56.66
C PRO A 489 21.11 17.74 56.10
N VAL A 490 22.19 17.51 56.84
CA VAL A 490 23.57 17.85 56.42
C VAL A 490 24.02 17.06 55.18
N ALA A 491 23.65 15.78 55.10
CA ALA A 491 24.01 14.94 53.95
C ALA A 491 23.26 15.35 52.68
N GLY A 492 21.98 15.77 52.81
CA GLY A 492 21.18 16.30 51.71
C GLY A 492 21.79 17.60 51.15
N GLU A 493 22.21 18.51 52.03
CA GLU A 493 22.85 19.78 51.64
C GLU A 493 24.16 19.56 50.89
N LEU A 494 25.02 18.67 51.41
CA LEU A 494 26.28 18.29 50.76
C LEU A 494 26.04 17.64 49.39
N GLN A 495 25.03 16.77 49.27
CA GLN A 495 24.71 16.11 48.01
C GLN A 495 24.17 17.10 46.98
N TRP A 496 23.34 18.06 47.38
CA TRP A 496 22.84 19.09 46.50
C TRP A 496 23.96 20.01 46.00
N ALA A 497 24.85 20.48 46.89
CA ALA A 497 26.00 21.29 46.51
C ALA A 497 26.96 20.52 45.59
N LYS A 498 27.17 19.23 45.85
CA LYS A 498 27.95 18.33 45.00
C LYS A 498 27.33 18.21 43.61
N ASN A 499 26.02 17.97 43.51
CA ASN A 499 25.31 17.87 42.23
C ASN A 499 25.42 19.16 41.42
N LEU A 500 25.25 20.32 42.06
CA LEU A 500 25.37 21.62 41.40
C LEU A 500 26.79 21.84 40.84
N LYS A 501 27.81 21.47 41.62
CA LYS A 501 29.21 21.51 41.18
C LYS A 501 29.48 20.56 40.02
N GLU A 502 28.98 19.32 40.09
CA GLU A 502 29.15 18.31 39.03
C GLU A 502 28.50 18.75 37.73
N GLN A 503 27.29 19.31 37.79
CA GLN A 503 26.60 19.86 36.61
C GLN A 503 27.44 20.96 35.95
N ILE A 504 27.92 21.94 36.72
CA ILE A 504 28.78 23.02 36.22
C ILE A 504 30.07 22.45 35.60
N GLN A 505 30.71 21.47 36.26
CA GLN A 505 31.93 20.85 35.75
C GLN A 505 31.72 20.14 34.41
N VAL A 506 30.63 19.40 34.24
CA VAL A 506 30.28 18.76 32.95
C VAL A 506 30.15 19.81 31.84
N PHE A 507 29.49 20.95 32.11
CA PHE A 507 29.40 22.01 31.13
C PHE A 507 30.77 22.62 30.76
N PHE A 508 31.65 22.86 31.73
CA PHE A 508 33.01 23.35 31.46
C PHE A 508 33.88 22.34 30.70
N SER A 509 33.78 21.05 31.02
CA SER A 509 34.47 20.00 30.30
C SER A 509 34.04 19.92 28.83
N ASN A 510 32.74 20.09 28.58
CA ASN A 510 32.19 20.18 27.22
C ASN A 510 32.80 21.39 26.48
N LEU A 511 32.78 22.59 27.07
CA LEU A 511 33.37 23.80 26.48
C LEU A 511 34.84 23.62 26.08
N LYS A 512 35.65 23.00 26.95
CA LYS A 512 37.08 22.72 26.66
C LYS A 512 37.32 21.76 25.50
N SER A 513 36.30 21.01 25.08
CA SER A 513 36.42 20.02 24.01
C SER A 513 35.96 20.53 22.63
N VAL A 514 35.52 21.79 22.52
CA VAL A 514 35.27 22.43 21.22
C VAL A 514 36.60 22.97 20.67
N PRO A 515 37.09 22.49 19.51
CA PRO A 515 38.21 23.13 18.84
C PRO A 515 37.81 24.54 18.40
N HIS A 516 38.65 25.54 18.67
CA HIS A 516 38.45 26.96 18.31
C HIS A 516 37.49 27.80 19.17
N MET A 517 37.25 27.40 20.43
CA MET A 517 36.79 28.30 21.49
C MET A 517 37.89 28.66 22.49
#